data_AF-A0A4Q4MSJ9-F1
#
_entry.id   AF-A0A4Q4MSJ9-F1
#
_cell.length_a   1.000
_cell.length_b   1.000
_cell.length_c   1.000
_cell.angle_alpha   90.00
_cell.angle_beta   90.00
_cell.angle_gamma   90.00
#
_symmetry.space_group_name_H-M   'P 1'
#
loop_
_entity.id
_entity.type
_entity.pdbx_description
1 polymer ?
#
loop_
_entity_poly.entity_id
_entity_poly.type
_entity_poly.pdbx_seq_one_letter_code
_entity_poly.pdbx_strand_id
1 'polypeptide(L)'
;MASRMLRINRNVFLAARPAARIASQRPPFRNNINDLSNHRFFTTTQMMSVQVDSNFISQITAAEKLITGKDEPAKGGPTAKAQQHAGQNLTAQVIHDITEGEKLLTGKAEVMQGGPTSIAQSALTSGSSTSTNNANNSSASGKLDSETLSKITEAEKKLTGKAQPVAGGPTAQAQSHAKEPITSEALHDITEGEKKVTGGERVKGGPTSTAQSELAKSRS
;
A
#
# COMPACT_ATOMS: atom_id res chain seq x y z
N MET A 1 -25.56 -28.33 -67.96
CA MET A 1 -26.79 -29.08 -68.28
C MET A 1 -26.98 -30.14 -67.21
N ALA A 2 -28.19 -30.22 -66.65
CA ALA A 2 -28.83 -31.40 -66.03
C ALA A 2 -28.09 -32.10 -64.87
N SER A 3 -28.69 -32.61 -63.81
CA SER A 3 -30.08 -32.75 -63.36
C SER A 3 -29.96 -33.34 -61.94
N ARG A 4 -30.77 -32.88 -60.97
CA ARG A 4 -31.89 -33.64 -60.35
C ARG A 4 -31.47 -35.04 -59.85
N MET A 5 -31.72 -35.42 -58.60
CA MET A 5 -33.08 -35.71 -58.11
C MET A 5 -33.15 -35.85 -56.58
N LEU A 6 -34.21 -35.25 -56.03
CA LEU A 6 -34.84 -35.51 -54.74
C LEU A 6 -35.16 -36.99 -54.51
N ARG A 7 -35.21 -37.43 -53.23
CA ARG A 7 -36.39 -38.14 -52.70
C ARG A 7 -36.73 -37.69 -51.27
N ILE A 8 -38.00 -37.35 -51.13
CA ILE A 8 -38.78 -37.02 -49.92
C ILE A 8 -39.51 -38.31 -49.48
N ASN A 9 -39.77 -38.46 -48.17
CA ASN A 9 -41.01 -38.97 -47.53
C ASN A 9 -40.68 -39.31 -46.05
N ARG A 10 -41.23 -38.70 -44.98
CA ARG A 10 -42.57 -38.16 -44.64
C ARG A 10 -43.66 -39.23 -44.47
N ASN A 11 -43.86 -39.75 -43.24
CA ASN A 11 -45.06 -39.54 -42.39
C ASN A 11 -45.17 -40.62 -41.27
N VAL A 12 -45.27 -40.26 -39.98
CA VAL A 12 -46.45 -39.95 -39.12
C VAL A 12 -47.06 -41.19 -38.42
N PHE A 13 -47.35 -41.00 -37.12
CA PHE A 13 -48.37 -41.58 -36.21
C PHE A 13 -47.76 -42.32 -34.99
N LEU A 14 -47.80 -41.74 -33.78
CA LEU A 14 -48.91 -41.62 -32.80
C LEU A 14 -48.85 -42.77 -31.78
N ALA A 15 -48.66 -42.44 -30.50
CA ALA A 15 -49.51 -42.88 -29.38
C ALA A 15 -48.82 -42.74 -28.01
N ALA A 16 -49.59 -42.16 -27.08
CA ALA A 16 -49.73 -42.51 -25.67
C ALA A 16 -48.63 -42.19 -24.63
N ARG A 17 -49.10 -41.45 -23.61
CA ARG A 17 -48.63 -41.24 -22.22
C ARG A 17 -48.62 -42.59 -21.42
N PRO A 18 -48.35 -42.69 -20.09
CA PRO A 18 -47.99 -41.69 -19.05
C PRO A 18 -46.91 -42.14 -18.01
N ALA A 19 -46.52 -41.18 -17.15
CA ALA A 19 -46.18 -41.24 -15.72
C ALA A 19 -45.41 -42.44 -15.11
N ALA A 20 -44.30 -42.15 -14.40
CA ALA A 20 -44.22 -42.29 -12.93
C ALA A 20 -42.85 -41.85 -12.38
N ARG A 21 -42.91 -41.37 -11.14
CA ARG A 21 -41.85 -40.89 -10.25
C ARG A 21 -40.85 -41.99 -9.86
N ILE A 22 -39.70 -41.56 -9.34
CA ILE A 22 -38.93 -42.03 -8.15
C ILE A 22 -37.47 -41.62 -8.42
N ALA A 23 -37.07 -40.44 -7.99
CA ALA A 23 -36.38 -40.24 -6.71
C ALA A 23 -35.03 -41.00 -6.64
N SER A 24 -33.98 -40.27 -7.00
CA SER A 24 -32.71 -40.13 -6.28
C SER A 24 -32.41 -41.16 -5.18
N GLN A 25 -31.33 -41.94 -5.38
CA GLN A 25 -30.12 -41.97 -4.53
C GLN A 25 -29.47 -43.36 -4.51
N ARG A 26 -28.23 -43.38 -4.99
CA ARG A 26 -27.22 -44.43 -4.88
C ARG A 26 -25.89 -43.66 -4.81
N PRO A 27 -24.81 -44.14 -4.18
CA PRO A 27 -24.63 -44.79 -2.86
C PRO A 27 -23.75 -43.91 -1.93
N PRO A 28 -23.50 -44.29 -0.66
CA PRO A 28 -22.62 -43.54 0.22
C PRO A 28 -21.14 -43.77 -0.12
N PHE A 29 -20.49 -42.75 -0.69
CA PHE A 29 -19.03 -42.62 -0.61
C PHE A 29 -18.68 -41.89 0.68
N ARG A 30 -18.15 -42.66 1.63
CA ARG A 30 -17.66 -42.22 2.92
C ARG A 30 -16.29 -41.57 2.72
N ASN A 31 -16.26 -40.31 2.30
CA ASN A 31 -15.06 -39.49 2.38
C ASN A 31 -14.99 -38.86 3.76
N ASN A 32 -13.97 -39.26 4.50
CA ASN A 32 -13.63 -38.79 5.83
C ASN A 32 -13.16 -37.33 5.72
N ILE A 33 -14.05 -36.39 6.00
CA ILE A 33 -13.72 -34.97 6.18
C ILE A 33 -13.97 -34.66 7.65
N ASN A 34 -12.92 -34.85 8.46
CA ASN A 34 -12.82 -34.14 9.73
C ASN A 34 -12.28 -32.75 9.39
N ASP A 35 -13.22 -31.83 9.22
CA ASP A 35 -12.99 -30.41 9.09
C ASP A 35 -13.29 -29.72 10.44
N LEU A 36 -12.53 -28.64 10.68
CA LEU A 36 -12.66 -27.64 11.74
C LEU A 36 -12.67 -28.12 13.20
N SER A 37 -11.49 -28.13 13.81
CA SER A 37 -11.30 -27.45 15.10
C SER A 37 -9.82 -27.15 15.34
N ASN A 38 -9.52 -25.85 15.43
CA ASN A 38 -8.51 -25.27 16.31
C ASN A 38 -7.07 -25.80 16.25
N HIS A 39 -6.24 -25.06 15.51
CA HIS A 39 -5.08 -24.30 16.00
C HIS A 39 -4.07 -24.20 14.86
N ARG A 40 -4.29 -23.19 14.00
CA ARG A 40 -3.17 -22.60 13.28
C ARG A 40 -2.24 -22.05 14.34
N PHE A 41 -1.15 -22.78 14.61
CA PHE A 41 0.01 -22.21 15.28
C PHE A 41 0.47 -21.04 14.41
N PHE A 42 0.12 -19.83 14.85
CA PHE A 42 0.77 -18.62 14.38
C PHE A 42 2.25 -18.79 14.68
N THR A 43 3.03 -19.05 13.64
CA THR A 43 4.46 -18.86 13.66
C THR A 43 4.69 -17.44 14.16
N THR A 44 5.29 -17.32 15.34
CA THR A 44 5.64 -16.04 15.95
C THR A 44 6.78 -15.48 15.11
N THR A 45 6.44 -14.84 13.99
CA THR A 45 7.32 -13.84 13.39
C THR A 45 7.68 -12.92 14.54
N GLN A 46 8.97 -12.77 14.85
CA GLN A 46 9.44 -11.72 15.76
C GLN A 46 8.83 -10.42 15.26
N MET A 47 7.74 -9.99 15.88
CA MET A 47 7.17 -8.68 15.64
C MET A 47 8.19 -7.73 16.23
N MET A 48 8.95 -7.08 15.34
CA MET A 48 9.76 -5.92 15.68
C MET A 48 8.81 -4.95 16.39
N SER A 49 8.89 -4.91 17.71
CA SER A 49 7.99 -4.11 18.51
C SER A 49 8.45 -2.67 18.40
N VAL A 50 7.72 -1.87 17.63
CA VAL A 50 7.86 -0.41 17.68
C VAL A 50 7.56 0.00 19.11
N GLN A 51 8.48 0.71 19.75
CA GLN A 51 8.25 1.21 21.11
C GLN A 51 7.65 2.61 21.03
N VAL A 52 6.86 2.95 22.04
CA VAL A 52 6.41 4.31 22.28
C VAL A 52 7.59 5.09 22.85
N ASP A 53 8.42 5.61 21.97
CA ASP A 53 9.61 6.38 22.30
C ASP A 53 9.33 7.90 22.33
N SER A 54 10.34 8.68 22.74
CA SER A 54 10.21 10.14 22.81
C SER A 54 9.94 10.77 21.43
N ASN A 55 10.47 10.19 20.35
CA ASN A 55 10.25 10.66 18.99
C ASN A 55 8.79 10.47 18.58
N PHE A 56 8.23 9.29 18.85
CA PHE A 56 6.82 9.00 18.64
C PHE A 56 5.93 9.98 19.40
N ILE A 57 6.18 10.17 20.69
CA ILE A 57 5.42 11.12 21.52
C ILE A 57 5.53 12.54 20.95
N SER A 58 6.71 12.94 20.48
CA SER A 58 6.92 14.26 19.87
C SER A 58 6.13 14.45 18.58
N GLN A 59 6.05 13.42 17.73
CA GLN A 59 5.26 13.45 16.50
C GLN A 59 3.75 13.54 16.79
N ILE A 60 3.28 12.76 17.77
CA ILE A 60 1.90 12.83 18.25
C ILE A 60 1.59 14.23 18.78
N THR A 61 2.50 14.82 19.55
CA THR A 61 2.37 16.19 20.10
C THR A 61 2.29 17.23 18.98
N ALA A 62 3.15 17.11 17.96
CA ALA A 62 3.13 18.02 16.83
C ALA A 62 1.80 17.96 16.06
N ALA A 63 1.26 16.75 15.83
CA ALA A 63 -0.05 16.59 15.19
C ALA A 63 -1.20 17.11 16.07
N GLU A 64 -1.16 16.88 17.37
CA GLU A 64 -2.15 17.43 18.30
C GLU A 64 -2.17 18.96 18.30
N LYS A 65 -0.99 19.58 18.26
CA LYS A 65 -0.85 21.04 18.13
C LYS A 65 -1.46 21.57 16.84
N LEU A 66 -1.31 20.85 15.73
CA LEU A 66 -1.92 21.25 14.45
C LEU A 66 -3.45 21.23 14.50
N ILE A 67 -4.04 20.32 15.29
CA ILE A 67 -5.49 20.17 15.41
C ILE A 67 -6.09 21.17 16.40
N THR A 68 -5.42 21.36 17.54
CA THR A 68 -5.95 22.21 18.63
C THR A 68 -5.49 23.66 18.57
N GLY A 69 -4.41 23.94 17.84
CA GLY A 69 -3.74 25.24 17.85
C GLY A 69 -3.04 25.58 19.18
N LYS A 70 -2.91 24.60 20.10
CA LYS A 70 -2.26 24.80 21.40
C LYS A 70 -0.87 24.21 21.41
N ASP A 71 0.07 24.92 22.02
CA ASP A 71 1.46 24.47 22.20
C ASP A 71 1.60 23.37 23.27
N GLU A 72 0.65 23.30 24.20
CA GLU A 72 0.68 22.35 25.30
C GLU A 72 -0.19 21.12 25.02
N PRO A 73 0.27 19.92 25.45
CA PRO A 73 -0.54 18.70 25.41
C PRO A 73 -1.87 18.92 26.13
N ALA A 74 -2.98 18.64 25.46
CA ALA A 74 -4.28 18.75 26.08
C ALA A 74 -4.46 17.65 27.14
N LYS A 75 -5.07 18.02 28.27
CA LYS A 75 -5.36 17.08 29.34
C LYS A 75 -6.32 15.99 28.84
N GLY A 76 -5.84 14.75 28.81
CA GLY A 76 -6.61 13.61 28.28
C GLY A 76 -6.61 13.50 26.75
N GLY A 77 -5.82 14.32 26.06
CA GLY A 77 -5.63 14.27 24.62
C GLY A 77 -4.74 13.10 24.16
N PRO A 78 -4.56 12.97 22.84
CA PRO A 78 -3.80 11.87 22.23
C PRO A 78 -2.34 11.83 22.72
N THR A 79 -1.70 12.97 22.98
CA THR A 79 -0.34 13.03 23.55
C THR A 79 -0.29 12.51 24.98
N ALA A 80 -1.26 12.91 25.82
CA ALA A 80 -1.34 12.43 27.20
C ALA A 80 -1.55 10.92 27.25
N LYS A 81 -2.36 10.38 26.33
CA LYS A 81 -2.57 8.94 26.15
C LYS A 81 -1.30 8.24 25.66
N ALA A 82 -0.61 8.78 24.67
CA ALA A 82 0.67 8.23 24.21
C ALA A 82 1.72 8.19 25.33
N GLN A 83 1.80 9.23 26.16
CA GLN A 83 2.72 9.30 27.29
C GLN A 83 2.44 8.23 28.38
N GLN A 84 1.19 7.80 28.56
CA GLN A 84 0.86 6.71 29.49
C GLN A 84 1.48 5.37 29.07
N HIS A 85 1.79 5.22 27.79
CA HIS A 85 2.41 4.03 27.23
C HIS A 85 3.90 4.23 26.91
N ALA A 86 4.53 5.31 27.38
CA ALA A 86 5.95 5.57 27.13
C ALA A 86 6.83 4.38 27.57
N GLY A 87 7.71 3.93 26.68
CA GLY A 87 8.58 2.77 26.92
C GLY A 87 7.88 1.40 26.77
N GLN A 88 6.57 1.38 26.46
CA GLN A 88 5.87 0.15 26.11
C GLN A 88 5.92 -0.10 24.60
N ASN A 89 5.59 -1.32 24.20
CA ASN A 89 5.42 -1.65 22.79
C ASN A 89 4.14 -1.00 22.25
N LEU A 90 4.24 -0.40 21.08
CA LEU A 90 3.12 0.10 20.29
C LEU A 90 2.26 -1.10 19.87
N THR A 91 1.08 -1.18 20.47
CA THR A 91 0.08 -2.22 20.20
C THR A 91 -1.19 -1.58 19.65
N ALA A 92 -2.11 -2.40 19.14
CA ALA A 92 -3.44 -1.94 18.77
C ALA A 92 -4.17 -1.23 19.94
N GLN A 93 -3.89 -1.64 21.18
CA GLN A 93 -4.43 -0.98 22.37
C GLN A 93 -3.91 0.45 22.52
N VAL A 94 -2.59 0.66 22.39
CA VAL A 94 -2.00 2.00 22.46
C VAL A 94 -2.58 2.93 21.39
N ILE A 95 -2.76 2.43 20.17
CA ILE A 95 -3.38 3.20 19.07
C ILE A 95 -4.82 3.54 19.40
N HIS A 96 -5.57 2.59 19.94
CA HIS A 96 -6.94 2.80 20.38
C HIS A 96 -7.01 3.91 21.44
N ASP A 97 -6.16 3.87 22.46
CA ASP A 97 -6.10 4.88 23.52
C ASP A 97 -5.74 6.28 22.98
N ILE A 98 -4.81 6.35 22.01
CA ILE A 98 -4.48 7.61 21.30
C ILE A 98 -5.69 8.11 20.49
N THR A 99 -6.40 7.20 19.82
CA THR A 99 -7.59 7.51 19.01
C THR A 99 -8.72 8.06 19.87
N GLU A 100 -8.95 7.46 21.04
CA GLU A 100 -9.91 7.96 22.01
C GLU A 100 -9.53 9.36 22.50
N GLY A 101 -8.24 9.60 22.78
CA GLY A 101 -7.74 10.93 23.15
C GLY A 101 -8.01 11.96 22.05
N GLU A 102 -7.77 11.63 20.79
CA GLU A 102 -8.07 12.51 19.64
C GLU A 102 -9.57 12.80 19.52
N LYS A 103 -10.42 11.77 19.68
CA LYS A 103 -11.88 11.91 19.64
C LYS A 103 -12.42 12.79 20.76
N LEU A 104 -11.89 12.61 21.98
CA LEU A 104 -12.26 13.46 23.12
C LEU A 104 -11.85 14.91 22.88
N LEU A 105 -10.69 15.14 22.25
CA LEU A 105 -10.14 16.47 22.05
C LEU A 105 -10.81 17.22 20.90
N THR A 106 -11.13 16.52 19.80
CA THR A 106 -11.77 17.12 18.62
C THR A 106 -13.29 17.14 18.71
N GLY A 107 -13.88 16.32 19.59
CA GLY A 107 -15.33 16.08 19.64
C GLY A 107 -15.89 15.37 18.41
N LYS A 108 -15.03 14.92 17.49
CA LYS A 108 -15.41 14.24 16.25
C LYS A 108 -15.19 12.75 16.39
N ALA A 109 -16.16 11.94 15.96
CA ALA A 109 -16.03 10.49 15.97
C ALA A 109 -15.06 9.98 14.89
N GLU A 110 -14.77 10.81 13.89
CA GLU A 110 -13.86 10.50 12.80
C GLU A 110 -12.43 10.92 13.15
N VAL A 111 -11.49 10.05 12.81
CA VAL A 111 -10.05 10.34 12.88
C VAL A 111 -9.70 11.44 11.88
N MET A 112 -8.93 12.43 12.31
CA MET A 112 -8.49 13.49 11.41
C MET A 112 -7.35 12.96 10.53
N GLN A 113 -7.47 13.21 9.22
CA GLN A 113 -6.41 12.90 8.27
C GLN A 113 -5.15 13.70 8.64
N GLY A 114 -4.04 12.99 8.88
CA GLY A 114 -2.78 13.61 9.34
C GLY A 114 -2.75 13.93 10.84
N GLY A 115 -3.78 13.50 11.58
CA GLY A 115 -3.85 13.63 13.03
C GLY A 115 -2.98 12.62 13.79
N PRO A 116 -2.96 12.71 15.12
CA PRO A 116 -2.14 11.85 15.98
C PRO A 116 -2.48 10.38 15.81
N THR A 117 -3.74 10.01 15.56
CA THR A 117 -4.13 8.62 15.24
C THR A 117 -3.51 8.15 13.92
N SER A 118 -3.47 9.00 12.89
CA SER A 118 -2.85 8.66 11.61
C SER A 118 -1.36 8.37 11.80
N ILE A 119 -0.68 9.16 12.64
CA ILE A 119 0.73 8.94 13.00
C ILE A 119 0.88 7.62 13.77
N ALA A 120 0.03 7.35 14.75
CA ALA A 120 0.05 6.10 15.53
C ALA A 120 -0.14 4.85 14.65
N GLN A 121 -1.10 4.89 13.73
CA GLN A 121 -1.32 3.82 12.76
C GLN A 121 -0.15 3.69 11.79
N SER A 122 0.39 4.81 11.30
CA SER A 122 1.57 4.79 10.44
C SER A 122 2.79 4.22 11.16
N ALA A 123 3.00 4.51 12.44
CA ALA A 123 4.11 3.95 13.21
C ALA A 123 3.97 2.44 13.39
N LEU A 124 2.74 1.91 13.53
CA LEU A 124 2.52 0.46 13.61
C LEU A 124 2.74 -0.22 12.26
N THR A 125 2.27 0.36 11.16
CA THR A 125 2.45 -0.20 9.81
C THR A 125 3.87 -0.02 9.30
N SER A 126 4.47 1.14 9.50
CA SER A 126 5.89 1.40 9.28
C SER A 126 6.76 0.63 10.25
N GLY A 127 6.27 0.18 11.40
CA GLY A 127 6.94 -0.80 12.27
C GLY A 127 7.16 -2.16 11.62
N SER A 128 6.26 -2.54 10.71
CA SER A 128 6.46 -3.67 9.80
C SER A 128 7.47 -3.37 8.68
N SER A 129 7.86 -2.10 8.51
CA SER A 129 8.77 -1.59 7.47
C SER A 129 10.07 -1.00 8.02
N THR A 130 10.23 -0.90 9.35
CA THR A 130 11.40 -0.30 10.00
C THR A 130 12.27 -1.42 10.55
N SER A 131 12.68 -2.30 9.64
CA SER A 131 13.96 -2.97 9.80
C SER A 131 14.97 -2.17 8.97
N THR A 132 15.83 -1.50 9.71
CA THR A 132 17.15 -0.98 9.28
C THR A 132 17.17 0.38 8.58
N ASN A 133 17.73 1.34 9.32
CA ASN A 133 18.79 2.21 8.81
C ASN A 133 19.96 1.36 8.26
N ASN A 134 19.70 0.56 7.23
CA ASN A 134 20.69 0.12 6.25
C ASN A 134 20.22 0.73 4.95
N ALA A 135 20.80 1.89 4.65
CA ALA A 135 21.20 2.14 3.28
C ALA A 135 21.85 0.84 2.75
N ASN A 136 21.26 0.25 1.71
CA ASN A 136 21.69 -0.96 0.98
C ASN A 136 20.89 -2.25 1.22
N ASN A 137 19.56 -2.22 1.32
CA ASN A 137 18.76 -3.26 0.64
C ASN A 137 17.27 -2.88 0.52
N SER A 138 16.97 -1.75 -0.12
CA SER A 138 15.68 -1.64 -0.81
C SER A 138 15.68 -2.74 -1.86
N SER A 139 14.81 -3.74 -1.74
CA SER A 139 14.56 -4.69 -2.81
C SER A 139 14.02 -3.88 -3.98
N ALA A 140 14.93 -3.43 -4.85
CA ALA A 140 14.56 -2.55 -5.94
C ALA A 140 13.68 -3.36 -6.88
N SER A 141 12.40 -2.98 -6.96
CA SER A 141 11.39 -3.74 -7.69
C SER A 141 11.61 -3.69 -9.22
N GLY A 142 12.57 -2.89 -9.69
CA GLY A 142 12.79 -2.59 -11.09
C GLY A 142 11.62 -1.84 -11.72
N LYS A 143 10.72 -1.29 -10.90
CA LYS A 143 9.53 -0.53 -11.29
C LYS A 143 9.58 0.86 -10.69
N LEU A 144 8.85 1.80 -11.31
CA LEU A 144 8.58 3.12 -10.76
C LEU A 144 7.46 3.03 -9.70
N ASP A 145 7.74 2.31 -8.63
CA ASP A 145 6.87 2.20 -7.46
C ASP A 145 6.94 3.45 -6.56
N SER A 146 6.11 3.49 -5.53
CA SER A 146 6.04 4.62 -4.60
C SER A 146 7.37 4.91 -3.92
N GLU A 147 8.20 3.89 -3.65
CA GLU A 147 9.52 4.07 -3.04
C GLU A 147 10.49 4.72 -4.03
N THR A 148 10.55 4.23 -5.26
CA THR A 148 11.40 4.79 -6.33
C THR A 148 10.98 6.22 -6.67
N LEU A 149 9.68 6.48 -6.79
CA LEU A 149 9.13 7.82 -7.01
C LEU A 149 9.49 8.78 -5.87
N SER A 150 9.45 8.30 -4.62
CA SER A 150 9.85 9.11 -3.46
C SER A 150 11.34 9.48 -3.53
N LYS A 151 12.22 8.52 -3.84
CA LYS A 151 13.67 8.77 -4.02
C LYS A 151 13.96 9.76 -5.15
N ILE A 152 13.24 9.64 -6.28
CA ILE A 152 13.33 10.59 -7.41
C ILE A 152 12.88 11.99 -6.95
N THR A 153 11.76 12.07 -6.21
CA THR A 153 11.24 13.33 -5.67
C THR A 153 12.22 13.99 -4.72
N GLU A 154 12.86 13.21 -3.84
CA GLU A 154 13.89 13.71 -2.94
C GLU A 154 15.12 14.23 -3.70
N ALA A 155 15.53 13.53 -4.75
CA ALA A 155 16.64 13.98 -5.60
C ALA A 155 16.27 15.29 -6.32
N GLU A 156 15.05 15.41 -6.86
CA GLU A 156 14.57 16.66 -7.46
C GLU A 156 14.49 17.81 -6.45
N LYS A 157 13.99 17.54 -5.24
CA LYS A 157 13.94 18.53 -4.15
C LYS A 157 15.34 19.03 -3.78
N LYS A 158 16.34 18.14 -3.75
CA LYS A 158 17.74 18.51 -3.50
C LYS A 158 18.31 19.41 -4.61
N LEU A 159 17.91 19.18 -5.87
CA LEU A 159 18.37 20.00 -7.01
C LEU A 159 17.67 21.36 -7.09
N THR A 160 16.36 21.39 -6.91
CA THR A 160 15.54 22.60 -7.10
C THR A 160 15.40 23.45 -5.84
N GLY A 161 15.65 22.87 -4.67
CA GLY A 161 15.31 23.46 -3.38
C GLY A 161 13.80 23.56 -3.11
N LYS A 162 12.93 23.08 -4.03
CA LYS A 162 11.47 23.17 -3.90
C LYS A 162 10.94 21.94 -3.19
N ALA A 163 10.05 22.15 -2.23
CA ALA A 163 9.39 21.06 -1.51
C ALA A 163 8.37 20.28 -2.36
N GLN A 164 7.93 20.86 -3.48
CA GLN A 164 6.93 20.30 -4.38
C GLN A 164 7.56 19.90 -5.72
N PRO A 165 7.08 18.83 -6.37
CA PRO A 165 7.47 18.47 -7.73
C PRO A 165 7.28 19.65 -8.69
N VAL A 166 8.26 19.88 -9.56
CA VAL A 166 8.14 20.91 -10.60
C VAL A 166 7.29 20.38 -11.74
N ALA A 167 6.36 21.20 -12.23
CA ALA A 167 5.54 20.86 -13.39
C ALA A 167 6.43 20.56 -14.60
N GLY A 168 6.30 19.35 -15.16
CA GLY A 168 7.15 18.88 -16.26
C GLY A 168 8.58 18.50 -15.87
N GLY A 169 8.90 18.51 -14.57
CA GLY A 169 10.17 18.08 -13.99
C GLY A 169 10.31 16.56 -13.92
N PRO A 170 11.46 16.07 -13.45
CA PRO A 170 11.81 14.65 -13.47
C PRO A 170 10.84 13.79 -12.65
N THR A 171 10.32 14.29 -11.52
CA THR A 171 9.30 13.58 -10.73
C THR A 171 7.97 13.50 -11.47
N ALA A 172 7.55 14.57 -12.15
CA ALA A 172 6.32 14.56 -12.93
C ALA A 172 6.40 13.54 -14.07
N GLN A 173 7.55 13.44 -14.73
CA GLN A 173 7.79 12.43 -15.77
C GLN A 173 7.84 11.01 -15.18
N ALA A 174 8.49 10.82 -14.03
CA ALA A 174 8.50 9.54 -13.34
C ALA A 174 7.08 9.10 -12.92
N GLN A 175 6.25 10.04 -12.49
CA GLN A 175 4.85 9.80 -12.11
C GLN A 175 3.98 9.40 -13.30
N SER A 176 4.25 9.90 -14.51
CA SER A 176 3.56 9.46 -15.74
C SER A 176 3.75 7.97 -16.01
N HIS A 177 4.88 7.40 -15.56
CA HIS A 177 5.21 5.98 -15.68
C HIS A 177 5.05 5.21 -14.36
N ALA A 178 4.25 5.73 -13.42
CA ALA A 178 4.07 5.09 -12.13
C ALA A 178 3.56 3.65 -12.27
N LYS A 179 4.16 2.74 -11.50
CA LYS A 179 3.91 1.28 -11.48
C LYS A 179 4.41 0.52 -12.71
N GLU A 180 4.95 1.20 -13.71
CA GLU A 180 5.59 0.57 -14.86
C GLU A 180 7.02 0.12 -14.51
N PRO A 181 7.57 -0.91 -15.20
CA PRO A 181 8.99 -1.21 -15.13
C PRO A 181 9.85 0.00 -15.50
N ILE A 182 11.06 0.12 -14.93
CA ILE A 182 12.01 1.16 -15.31
C ILE A 182 12.57 0.80 -16.69
N THR A 183 11.95 1.34 -17.74
CA THR A 183 12.36 1.19 -19.14
C THR A 183 13.31 2.30 -19.57
N SER A 184 13.95 2.13 -20.73
CA SER A 184 14.77 3.17 -21.35
C SER A 184 13.97 4.43 -21.70
N GLU A 185 12.69 4.26 -22.02
CA GLU A 185 11.75 5.37 -22.30
C GLU A 185 11.48 6.17 -21.03
N ALA A 186 11.10 5.52 -19.93
CA ALA A 186 10.89 6.20 -18.66
C ALA A 186 12.17 6.93 -18.18
N LEU A 187 13.35 6.32 -18.35
CA LEU A 187 14.62 7.00 -18.04
C LEU A 187 14.89 8.20 -18.96
N HIS A 188 14.51 8.14 -20.23
CA HIS A 188 14.63 9.25 -21.17
C HIS A 188 13.73 10.40 -20.74
N ASP A 189 12.46 10.15 -20.45
CA ASP A 189 11.49 11.17 -20.07
C ASP A 189 11.86 11.83 -18.73
N ILE A 190 12.30 11.03 -17.75
CA ILE A 190 12.85 11.56 -16.48
C ILE A 190 14.05 12.46 -16.75
N THR A 191 14.94 12.08 -17.67
CA THR A 191 16.11 12.89 -18.03
C THR A 191 15.73 14.19 -18.72
N GLU A 192 14.75 14.18 -19.62
CA GLU A 192 14.24 15.40 -20.25
C GLU A 192 13.56 16.31 -19.23
N GLY A 193 12.84 15.73 -18.26
CA GLY A 193 12.32 16.45 -17.10
C GLY A 193 13.42 17.10 -16.26
N GLU A 194 14.49 16.36 -15.97
CA GLU A 194 15.65 16.86 -15.22
C GLU A 194 16.29 18.06 -15.94
N LYS A 195 16.58 17.92 -17.24
CA LYS A 195 17.16 19.00 -18.06
C LYS A 195 16.29 20.26 -18.06
N LYS A 196 14.96 20.13 -18.14
CA LYS A 196 14.06 21.29 -18.09
C LYS A 196 14.20 22.08 -16.79
N VAL A 197 14.49 21.39 -15.70
CA VAL A 197 14.56 21.96 -14.36
C VAL A 197 15.95 22.52 -14.05
N THR A 198 17.01 21.90 -14.57
CA THR A 198 18.41 22.27 -14.32
C THR A 198 19.00 23.18 -15.40
N GLY A 199 18.23 23.55 -16.44
CA GLY A 199 18.69 24.41 -17.52
C GLY A 199 19.46 23.68 -18.62
N GLY A 200 19.29 22.36 -18.76
CA GLY A 200 19.83 21.54 -19.85
C GLY A 200 20.91 20.54 -19.43
N GLU A 201 21.40 20.62 -18.19
CA GLU A 201 22.48 19.76 -17.70
C GLU A 201 21.98 18.58 -16.86
N ARG A 202 22.59 17.40 -17.06
CA ARG A 202 22.39 16.26 -16.18
C ARG A 202 23.24 16.44 -14.93
N VAL A 203 22.63 16.26 -13.77
CA VAL A 203 23.31 16.42 -12.49
C VAL A 203 23.72 15.06 -11.94
N LYS A 204 24.97 14.96 -11.50
CA LYS A 204 25.47 13.76 -10.83
C LYS A 204 24.72 13.56 -9.52
N GLY A 205 24.10 12.39 -9.35
CA GLY A 205 23.23 12.12 -8.20
C GLY A 205 21.85 12.79 -8.30
N GLY A 206 21.51 13.33 -9.48
CA GLY A 206 20.18 13.83 -9.79
C GLY A 206 19.14 12.71 -9.93
N PRO A 207 17.88 13.07 -10.15
CA PRO A 207 16.75 12.14 -10.23
C PRO A 207 16.93 11.05 -11.29
N THR A 208 17.52 11.34 -12.46
CA THR A 208 17.85 10.30 -13.43
C THR A 208 18.89 9.31 -12.88
N SER A 209 19.93 9.81 -12.19
CA SER A 209 20.96 8.94 -11.60
C SER A 209 20.35 8.01 -10.55
N THR A 210 19.38 8.52 -9.78
CA THR A 210 18.62 7.75 -8.80
C THR A 210 17.77 6.67 -9.46
N ALA A 211 17.00 7.00 -10.50
CA ALA A 211 16.20 6.02 -11.25
C ALA A 211 17.07 4.91 -11.88
N GLN A 212 18.22 5.27 -12.44
CA GLN A 212 19.19 4.31 -12.97
C GLN A 212 19.78 3.43 -11.86
N SER A 213 20.06 4.00 -10.69
CA SER A 213 20.57 3.25 -9.55
C SER A 213 19.57 2.23 -9.04
N GLU A 214 18.27 2.56 -9.01
CA GLU A 214 17.23 1.60 -8.63
C GLU A 214 17.07 0.49 -9.68
N LEU A 215 17.16 0.79 -10.98
CA LEU A 215 17.20 -0.25 -12.03
C LEU A 215 18.43 -1.16 -11.92
N ALA A 216 19.59 -0.62 -11.55
CA ALA A 216 20.80 -1.41 -11.37
C ALA A 216 20.66 -2.36 -10.16
N LYS A 217 20.11 -1.85 -9.04
CA LYS A 217 19.83 -2.66 -7.83
C LYS A 217 18.80 -3.75 -8.09
N SER A 218 17.86 -3.57 -9.01
CA SER A 218 16.87 -4.62 -9.33
C SER A 218 17.45 -5.75 -10.17
N ARG A 219 18.65 -5.58 -10.73
CA ARG A 219 19.33 -6.54 -11.59
C ARG A 219 20.50 -7.24 -10.89
N SER A 220 20.94 -6.73 -9.74
CA SER A 220 22.00 -7.29 -8.88
C SER A 220 21.44 -8.30 -7.89
#